data_AF-A0A453HR58-F1
#
_entry.id   AF-A0A453HR58-F1
#
_cell.length_a   1.000
_cell.length_b   1.000
_cell.length_c   1.000
_cell.angle_alpha   90.00
_cell.angle_beta   90.00
_cell.angle_gamma   90.00
#
_symmetry.space_group_name_H-M   'P 1'
#
loop_
_entity.id
_entity.type
_entity.pdbx_description
1 polymer ?
#
loop_
_entity_poly.entity_id
_entity_poly.type
_entity_poly.pdbx_seq_one_letter_code
_entity_poly.pdbx_strand_id
1 'polypeptide(L)'
;NTNNARYRRVLNLVPKEQDGEKFDDALSRVRRCVGGGTEADNADSDSDIEVVADSVSVNLRCPMTGSRIKVAGRFKPCVHMGCFDLEAFVELNQRSRKWQCPICLKNYSLENLIIDPY
;
A
#
# COMPACT_ATOMS: atom_id res chain seq x y z
N ASN A 1 -27.46 7.47 11.18
CA ASN A 1 -26.62 6.43 11.78
C ASN A 1 -25.18 6.95 11.89
N THR A 2 -24.66 7.11 13.11
CA THR A 2 -23.38 7.78 13.42
C THR A 2 -22.16 7.11 12.78
N ASN A 3 -22.20 5.79 12.56
CA ASN A 3 -21.11 5.05 11.91
C ASN A 3 -20.94 5.44 10.44
N ASN A 4 -22.05 5.57 9.69
CA ASN A 4 -22.02 5.96 8.29
C ASN A 4 -21.50 7.40 8.11
N ALA A 5 -21.86 8.32 9.02
CA ALA A 5 -21.34 9.68 9.01
C ALA A 5 -19.82 9.73 9.22
N ARG A 6 -19.29 8.89 10.11
CA ARG A 6 -17.84 8.82 10.37
C ARG A 6 -17.09 8.19 9.20
N TYR A 7 -17.59 7.09 8.64
CA TYR A 7 -17.05 6.48 7.43
C TYR A 7 -16.90 7.51 6.30
N ARG A 8 -17.97 8.23 5.98
CA ARG A 8 -17.95 9.29 4.95
C ARG A 8 -16.97 10.41 5.27
N ARG A 9 -16.88 10.82 6.53
CA ARG A 9 -15.93 11.85 6.94
C ARG A 9 -14.48 11.41 6.72
N VAL A 10 -14.14 10.16 7.01
CA VAL A 10 -12.79 9.64 6.79
C VAL A 10 -12.48 9.56 5.30
N LEU A 11 -13.41 9.06 4.47
CA LEU A 11 -13.20 9.02 3.02
C LEU A 11 -12.97 10.41 2.43
N ASN A 12 -13.67 11.44 2.92
CA ASN A 12 -13.46 12.82 2.46
C ASN A 12 -12.08 13.41 2.83
N LEU A 13 -11.32 12.76 3.71
CA LEU A 13 -9.93 13.15 4.04
C LEU A 13 -8.90 12.47 3.13
N VAL A 14 -9.29 11.40 2.43
CA VAL A 14 -8.39 10.73 1.47
C VAL A 14 -8.33 11.58 0.21
N PRO A 15 -7.12 11.93 -0.29
CA PRO A 15 -6.98 12.63 -1.55
C PRO A 15 -7.67 11.89 -2.70
N LYS A 16 -8.15 12.66 -3.69
CA LYS A 16 -8.66 12.05 -4.91
C LYS A 16 -7.53 11.38 -5.69
N GLU A 17 -7.87 10.48 -6.59
CA GLU A 17 -6.92 9.71 -7.40
C GLU A 17 -5.89 10.57 -8.12
N GLN A 18 -6.31 11.69 -8.73
CA GLN A 18 -5.39 12.61 -9.42
C GLN A 18 -4.39 13.32 -8.50
N ASP A 19 -4.70 13.38 -7.20
CA ASP A 19 -3.88 14.00 -6.15
C ASP A 19 -3.10 12.93 -5.33
N GLY A 20 -3.06 11.69 -5.85
CA GLY A 20 -2.38 10.55 -5.25
C GLY A 20 -0.86 10.61 -5.32
N GLU A 21 -0.21 9.47 -5.53
CA GLU A 21 1.24 9.42 -5.74
C GLU A 21 1.60 9.96 -7.13
N LYS A 22 2.71 10.69 -7.25
CA LYS A 22 3.22 11.14 -8.55
C LYS A 22 3.97 10.01 -9.25
N PHE A 23 4.02 10.05 -10.58
CA PHE A 23 4.72 9.03 -11.37
C PHE A 23 6.18 8.78 -10.92
N ASP A 24 6.96 9.84 -10.67
CA ASP A 24 8.36 9.71 -10.25
C ASP A 24 8.51 9.05 -8.87
N ASP A 25 7.57 9.32 -7.95
CA ASP A 25 7.53 8.70 -6.63
C ASP A 25 7.15 7.21 -6.76
N ALA A 26 6.13 6.90 -7.57
CA ALA A 26 5.71 5.54 -7.86
C ALA A 26 6.85 4.74 -8.52
N LEU A 27 7.55 5.32 -9.51
CA LEU A 27 8.70 4.72 -10.14
C LEU A 27 9.84 4.44 -9.14
N SER A 28 10.11 5.40 -8.24
CA SER A 28 11.10 5.24 -7.18
C SER A 28 10.72 4.11 -6.22
N ARG A 29 9.44 4.00 -5.87
CA ARG A 29 8.90 2.89 -5.06
C ARG A 29 9.04 1.55 -5.75
N VAL A 30 8.68 1.45 -7.03
CA VAL A 30 8.82 0.21 -7.83
C VAL A 30 10.28 -0.21 -7.89
N ARG A 31 11.21 0.71 -8.18
CA ARG A 31 12.66 0.43 -8.20
C ARG A 31 13.17 -0.11 -6.87
N ARG A 32 12.67 0.39 -5.73
CA ARG A 32 13.00 -0.13 -4.40
C ARG A 32 12.40 -1.51 -4.10
N CYS A 33 11.24 -1.84 -4.67
CA CYS A 33 10.59 -3.13 -4.46
C CYS A 33 11.18 -4.25 -5.33
N VAL A 34 11.73 -3.90 -6.49
CA VAL A 34 12.20 -4.84 -7.51
C VAL A 34 13.72 -4.91 -7.57
N GLY A 35 14.43 -3.81 -7.25
CA GLY A 35 15.87 -3.85 -7.06
C GLY A 35 16.17 -4.66 -5.81
N GLY A 36 16.88 -5.78 -5.98
CA GLY A 36 17.26 -6.70 -4.90
C GLY A 36 17.71 -5.95 -3.65
N GLY A 37 17.17 -6.36 -2.50
CA GLY A 37 17.40 -5.67 -1.24
C GLY A 37 18.89 -5.49 -0.97
N THR A 38 19.31 -4.27 -0.61
CA THR A 38 20.39 -4.13 0.35
C THR A 38 19.83 -4.59 1.69
N GLU A 39 19.84 -5.89 1.93
CA GLU A 39 19.84 -6.41 3.28
C GLU A 39 21.19 -6.01 3.86
N ALA A 40 21.18 -4.92 4.64
CA ALA A 40 22.27 -4.61 5.55
C ALA A 40 22.22 -5.65 6.68
N ASP A 41 22.68 -6.86 6.39
CA ASP A 41 23.22 -7.84 7.34
C ASP A 41 24.11 -8.81 6.54
N ASN A 42 25.25 -8.26 6.10
CA ASN A 42 26.36 -9.05 5.57
C ASN A 42 27.05 -9.77 6.73
N ALA A 43 26.79 -11.07 6.87
CA ALA A 43 27.80 -12.03 7.33
C ALA A 43 27.38 -13.47 6.96
N ASP A 44 27.30 -13.80 5.67
CA ASP A 44 27.97 -15.00 5.18
C ASP A 44 28.01 -15.04 3.64
N SER A 45 29.06 -15.64 3.13
CA SER A 45 29.41 -15.75 1.71
C SER A 45 28.47 -16.70 0.96
N ASP A 46 27.98 -16.33 -0.24
CA ASP A 46 28.19 -17.12 -1.48
C ASP A 46 27.58 -16.43 -2.73
N SER A 47 28.37 -16.38 -3.81
CA SER A 47 28.02 -16.35 -5.24
C SER A 47 26.84 -15.50 -5.77
N ASP A 48 27.16 -14.39 -6.46
CA ASP A 48 26.70 -13.98 -7.81
C ASP A 48 25.29 -14.39 -8.32
N ILE A 49 24.25 -14.30 -7.50
CA ILE A 49 22.88 -14.52 -7.97
C ILE A 49 22.23 -13.17 -8.33
N GLU A 50 22.58 -12.65 -9.51
CA GLU A 50 21.81 -11.59 -10.15
C GLU A 50 20.45 -12.17 -10.59
N VAL A 51 19.48 -12.15 -9.68
CA VAL A 51 18.09 -12.49 -10.01
C VAL A 51 17.49 -11.32 -10.79
N VAL A 52 17.64 -11.36 -12.12
CA VAL A 52 16.92 -10.46 -13.03
C VAL A 52 15.50 -10.99 -13.17
N ALA A 53 14.56 -10.38 -12.45
CA ALA A 53 13.14 -10.65 -12.65
C ALA A 53 12.64 -9.90 -13.90
N ASP A 54 12.35 -10.63 -14.98
CA ASP A 54 11.76 -10.04 -16.21
C ASP A 54 10.36 -9.46 -15.98
N SER A 55 9.67 -9.92 -14.94
CA SER A 55 8.33 -9.45 -14.59
C SER A 55 8.07 -9.56 -13.10
N VAL A 56 7.14 -8.74 -12.62
CA VAL A 56 6.70 -8.73 -11.21
C VAL A 56 5.20 -8.88 -11.18
N SER A 57 4.72 -9.92 -10.52
CA SER A 57 3.30 -10.17 -10.35
C SER A 57 2.74 -9.39 -9.16
N VAL A 58 1.57 -8.78 -9.33
CA VAL A 58 0.84 -8.10 -8.24
C VAL A 58 -0.57 -8.70 -8.13
N ASN A 59 -1.02 -8.92 -6.90
CA ASN A 59 -2.35 -9.47 -6.63
C ASN A 59 -3.41 -8.35 -6.62
N LEU A 60 -4.46 -8.50 -7.43
CA LEU A 60 -5.59 -7.57 -7.51
C LEU A 60 -6.72 -7.89 -6.52
N ARG A 61 -6.55 -8.91 -5.67
CA ARG A 61 -7.47 -9.24 -4.58
C ARG A 61 -7.02 -8.53 -3.31
N CYS A 62 -7.98 -7.95 -2.60
CA CYS A 62 -7.75 -7.28 -1.34
C CYS A 62 -7.32 -8.29 -0.28
N PRO A 63 -6.20 -8.08 0.44
CA PRO A 63 -5.71 -9.02 1.46
C PRO A 63 -6.67 -9.16 2.66
N MET A 64 -7.52 -8.16 2.92
CA MET A 64 -8.48 -8.20 4.03
C MET A 64 -9.80 -8.90 3.67
N THR A 65 -10.26 -8.79 2.42
CA THR A 65 -11.59 -9.28 2.02
C THR A 65 -11.54 -10.48 1.07
N GLY A 66 -10.39 -10.81 0.48
CA GLY A 66 -10.23 -11.84 -0.54
C GLY A 66 -10.90 -11.53 -1.89
N SER A 67 -11.65 -10.42 -1.98
CA SER A 67 -12.39 -9.98 -3.16
C SER A 67 -11.55 -9.09 -4.06
N ARG A 68 -11.96 -8.91 -5.32
CA ARG A 68 -11.30 -7.97 -6.23
C ARG A 68 -11.35 -6.55 -5.66
N ILE A 69 -10.21 -5.86 -5.67
CA ILE A 69 -10.10 -4.45 -5.26
C ILE A 69 -10.95 -3.60 -6.19
N LYS A 70 -11.82 -2.75 -5.61
CA LYS A 70 -12.62 -1.78 -6.37
C LYS A 70 -11.96 -0.41 -6.42
N VAL A 71 -11.43 0.03 -5.28
CA VAL A 71 -10.68 1.28 -5.15
C VAL A 71 -9.34 0.93 -4.50
N ALA A 72 -8.25 1.11 -5.24
CA ALA A 72 -6.91 0.76 -4.77
C ALA A 72 -6.44 1.77 -3.72
N GLY A 73 -6.33 1.32 -2.47
CA GLY A 73 -5.77 2.05 -1.35
C GLY A 73 -4.33 1.66 -1.07
N ARG A 74 -3.51 2.66 -0.73
CA ARG A 74 -2.10 2.53 -0.30
C ARG A 74 -1.76 3.59 0.74
N PHE A 75 -0.75 3.33 1.58
CA PHE A 75 -0.07 4.39 2.32
C PHE A 75 1.19 4.85 1.58
N LYS A 76 1.39 6.17 1.43
CA LYS A 76 2.55 6.75 0.72
C LYS A 76 3.92 6.15 1.14
N PRO A 77 4.21 5.91 2.43
CA PRO A 77 5.51 5.38 2.84
C PRO A 77 5.70 3.87 2.62
N CYS A 78 4.69 3.16 2.11
CA CYS A 78 4.79 1.71 1.91
C CYS A 78 5.77 1.33 0.80
N VAL A 79 6.73 0.45 1.14
CA VAL A 79 7.67 -0.17 0.19
C VAL A 79 7.20 -1.59 -0.14
N HIS A 80 6.10 -1.68 -0.88
CA HIS A 80 5.59 -2.94 -1.46
C HIS A 80 4.82 -2.64 -2.74
N MET A 81 4.62 -3.62 -3.62
CA MET A 81 3.87 -3.42 -4.88
C MET A 81 2.35 -3.49 -4.69
N GLY A 82 1.85 -4.27 -3.74
CA GLY A 82 0.41 -4.50 -3.58
C GLY A 82 -0.39 -3.32 -3.04
N CYS A 83 -1.70 -3.34 -3.30
CA CYS A 83 -2.72 -2.43 -2.78
C CYS A 83 -3.78 -3.20 -1.98
N PHE A 84 -4.65 -2.47 -1.29
CA PHE A 84 -5.82 -3.03 -0.61
C PHE A 84 -7.09 -2.28 -1.03
N ASP A 85 -8.27 -2.84 -0.74
CA ASP A 85 -9.52 -2.12 -1.02
C ASP A 85 -9.71 -0.98 -0.01
N LEU A 86 -9.71 0.26 -0.50
CA LEU A 86 -9.73 1.48 0.33
C LEU A 86 -11.01 1.58 1.15
N GLU A 87 -12.16 1.34 0.54
CA GLU A 87 -13.46 1.46 1.20
C GLU A 87 -13.58 0.43 2.32
N ALA A 88 -13.27 -0.83 2.02
CA ALA A 88 -13.25 -1.89 3.03
C ALA A 88 -12.26 -1.59 4.17
N PHE A 89 -11.07 -1.07 3.85
CA PHE A 89 -10.08 -0.67 4.84
C PHE A 89 -10.61 0.42 5.78
N VAL A 90 -11.22 1.47 5.23
CA VAL A 90 -11.77 2.58 6.02
C VAL A 90 -12.96 2.11 6.86
N GLU A 91 -13.87 1.30 6.31
CA GLU A 91 -15.02 0.72 7.03
C GLU A 91 -14.56 -0.04 8.28
N LEU A 92 -13.53 -0.89 8.14
CA LEU A 92 -13.00 -1.72 9.22
C LEU A 92 -12.24 -0.90 10.29
N ASN A 93 -11.44 0.08 9.87
CA ASN A 93 -10.48 0.74 10.76
C ASN A 93 -10.94 2.09 11.31
N GLN A 94 -11.96 2.73 10.71
CA GLN A 94 -12.45 4.03 11.16
C GLN A 94 -12.87 4.00 12.63
N ARG A 95 -13.39 2.88 13.14
CA ARG A 95 -13.90 2.76 14.52
C ARG A 95 -12.78 2.85 15.55
N SER A 96 -11.71 2.06 15.36
CA SER A 96 -10.56 1.94 16.26
C SER A 96 -9.51 3.04 16.05
N ARG A 97 -9.54 3.75 14.91
CA ARG A 97 -8.49 4.71 14.48
C ARG A 97 -7.09 4.09 14.44
N LYS A 98 -7.02 2.77 14.23
CA LYS A 98 -5.76 2.06 14.01
C LYS A 98 -5.56 1.91 12.51
N TRP A 99 -4.57 2.60 11.97
CA TRP A 99 -4.29 2.62 10.53
C TRP A 99 -3.03 1.81 10.24
N GLN A 100 -3.14 0.51 10.48
CA GLN A 100 -2.08 -0.45 10.18
C GLN A 100 -2.25 -0.95 8.75
N CYS A 101 -1.18 -0.87 7.95
CA CYS A 101 -1.23 -1.40 6.60
C CYS A 101 -1.43 -2.93 6.62
N PRO A 102 -2.42 -3.49 5.89
CA PRO A 102 -2.68 -4.92 5.89
C PRO A 102 -1.64 -5.75 5.13
N ILE A 103 -0.66 -5.11 4.48
CA ILE A 103 0.39 -5.75 3.70
C ILE A 103 1.71 -5.78 4.48
N CYS A 104 2.24 -4.60 4.85
CA CYS A 104 3.52 -4.51 5.58
C CYS A 104 3.38 -4.44 7.10
N LEU A 105 2.16 -4.42 7.64
CA LEU A 105 1.86 -4.39 9.08
C LEU A 105 2.43 -3.18 9.85
N LYS A 106 2.96 -2.17 9.15
CA LYS A 106 3.40 -0.90 9.73
C LYS A 106 2.20 0.01 10.02
N ASN A 107 2.30 0.79 11.09
CA ASN A 107 1.31 1.81 11.45
C ASN A 107 1.62 3.11 10.74
N TYR A 108 0.59 3.78 10.23
CA TYR A 108 0.70 5.08 9.56
C TYR A 108 -0.35 6.06 10.09
N SER A 109 -0.15 7.35 9.80
CA SER A 109 -1.20 8.35 9.95
C SER A 109 -2.20 8.27 8.80
N LEU A 110 -3.47 8.64 9.04
CA LEU A 110 -4.51 8.70 8.00
C LEU A 110 -4.12 9.59 6.81
N GLU A 111 -3.36 10.66 7.05
CA GLU A 111 -2.86 11.58 6.00
C GLU A 111 -1.94 10.91 4.96
N ASN A 112 -1.39 9.75 5.29
CA ASN A 112 -0.58 8.96 4.37
C ASN A 112 -1.43 8.09 3.45
N LEU A 113 -2.72 7.88 3.77
CA LEU A 113 -3.62 7.05 2.97
C LEU A 113 -4.00 7.78 1.68
N ILE A 114 -3.85 7.10 0.55
CA ILE A 114 -4.16 7.61 -0.78
C ILE A 114 -4.94 6.57 -1.59
N ILE A 115 -5.59 7.06 -2.65
CA ILE A 115 -5.96 6.23 -3.80
C ILE A 115 -4.70 6.07 -4.66
N ASP A 116 -4.30 4.83 -4.95
CA ASP A 116 -3.16 4.54 -5.81
C ASP A 116 -3.59 4.67 -7.29
N PRO A 117 -2.99 5.60 -8.06
CA PRO A 117 -3.33 5.80 -9.47
C PRO A 117 -2.56 4.86 -10.43
N TYR A 118 -1.67 4.00 -9.94
CA TYR A 118 -0.77 3.16 -10.76
C TYR A 118 -0.82 1.66 -10.46
#